data_AF-A0A9D8LAL4-F1
#
_entry.id   AF-A0A9D8LAL4-F1
#
_cell.length_a   1.000
_cell.length_b   1.000
_cell.length_c   1.000
_cell.angle_alpha   90.00
_cell.angle_beta   90.00
_cell.angle_gamma   90.00
#
_symmetry.space_group_name_H-M   'P 1'
#
loop_
_entity.id
_entity.type
_entity.pdbx_description
1 polymer ?
#
loop_
_entity_poly.entity_id
_entity_poly.type
_entity_poly.pdbx_seq_one_letter_code
_entity_poly.pdbx_strand_id
1 'polypeptide(L)'
;MSAGHLVEAFLEMMSAERGAARNTIEAYRRDLRDYADFLERRNSSVAGAGRAEVAAYLAFLAAQGMAASSSARKLSAIRQFHKFLAADAIRGDDPTRIIASPKARRGLPKVLSIAEIDRLLRTAESEVEHPEATDAQRALSARLYVLLELLYATGMRVSELLELTRAAVMRDAAVLTVRGKGGKERIVPLT
;
A
#
# COMPACT_ATOMS: atom_id res chain seq x y z
N MET A 1 22.82 -3.75 21.07
CA MET A 1 22.28 -2.92 19.98
C MET A 1 20.88 -2.47 20.36
N SER A 2 20.51 -1.20 20.13
CA SER A 2 19.15 -0.71 20.41
C SER A 2 18.15 -1.29 19.41
N ALA A 3 16.87 -1.35 19.79
CA ALA A 3 15.80 -1.79 18.89
C ALA A 3 15.74 -0.92 17.62
N GLY A 4 15.96 0.39 17.76
CA GLY A 4 16.02 1.34 16.64
C GLY A 4 17.08 0.95 15.61
N HIS A 5 18.31 0.64 16.04
CA HIS A 5 19.39 0.27 15.11
C HIS A 5 19.07 -0.99 14.30
N LEU A 6 18.49 -2.01 14.94
CA LEU A 6 18.11 -3.25 14.24
C LEU A 6 17.01 -2.99 13.20
N VAL A 7 16.04 -2.15 13.53
CA VAL A 7 14.97 -1.76 12.60
C VAL A 7 15.55 -0.99 11.41
N GLU A 8 16.45 -0.03 11.62
CA GLU A 8 17.08 0.69 10.51
C GLU A 8 17.89 -0.25 9.61
N ALA A 9 18.72 -1.13 10.17
CA ALA A 9 19.50 -2.10 9.39
C ALA A 9 18.60 -3.01 8.53
N PHE A 10 17.49 -3.48 9.10
CA PHE A 10 16.49 -4.25 8.34
C PHE A 10 15.89 -3.44 7.19
N LEU A 11 15.54 -2.17 7.43
CA LEU A 11 14.94 -1.32 6.41
C LEU A 11 15.94 -0.95 5.30
N GLU A 12 17.22 -0.77 5.65
CA GLU A 12 18.31 -0.57 4.68
C GLU A 12 18.47 -1.81 3.80
N MET A 13 18.54 -3.01 4.37
CA MET A 13 18.56 -4.27 3.62
C MET A 13 17.34 -4.40 2.69
N MET A 14 16.14 -4.12 3.20
CA MET A 14 14.91 -4.17 2.39
C MET A 14 14.96 -3.20 1.20
N SER A 15 15.60 -2.04 1.37
CA SER A 15 15.77 -1.04 0.32
C SER A 15 16.84 -1.47 -0.68
N ALA A 16 18.05 -1.78 -0.20
CA ALA A 16 19.23 -2.01 -1.03
C ALA A 16 19.21 -3.38 -1.74
N GLU A 17 18.83 -4.44 -1.04
CA GLU A 17 18.91 -5.80 -1.59
C GLU A 17 17.61 -6.24 -2.25
N ARG A 18 16.46 -5.87 -1.66
CA ARG A 18 15.14 -6.33 -2.13
C ARG A 18 14.40 -5.30 -2.98
N GLY A 19 14.97 -4.12 -3.20
CA GLY A 19 14.36 -3.05 -3.98
C GLY A 19 12.96 -2.68 -3.50
N ALA A 20 12.71 -2.73 -2.18
CA ALA A 20 11.40 -2.44 -1.63
C ALA A 20 11.02 -0.98 -1.88
N ALA A 21 9.78 -0.75 -2.33
CA ALA A 21 9.30 0.60 -2.57
C ALA A 21 9.30 1.45 -1.28
N ARG A 22 9.53 2.76 -1.41
CA ARG A 22 9.55 3.72 -0.28
C ARG A 22 8.34 3.56 0.64
N ASN A 23 7.15 3.44 0.07
CA ASN A 23 5.91 3.27 0.85
C ASN A 23 5.90 1.97 1.68
N THR A 24 6.55 0.90 1.20
CA THR A 24 6.72 -0.35 1.96
C THR A 24 7.68 -0.14 3.12
N ILE A 25 8.82 0.54 2.88
CA ILE A 25 9.80 0.88 3.92
C ILE A 25 9.15 1.73 5.01
N GLU A 26 8.43 2.78 4.66
CA GLU A 26 7.73 3.66 5.61
C GLU A 26 6.62 2.95 6.38
N ALA A 27 5.89 2.03 5.73
CA ALA A 27 4.90 1.20 6.40
C ALA A 27 5.54 0.25 7.42
N TYR A 28 6.62 -0.43 7.03
CA TYR A 28 7.33 -1.37 7.91
C TYR A 28 8.00 -0.63 9.07
N ARG A 29 8.59 0.53 8.83
CA ARG A 29 9.15 1.41 9.86
C ARG A 29 8.12 1.75 10.95
N ARG A 30 6.92 2.19 10.55
CA ARG A 30 5.84 2.51 11.49
C ARG A 30 5.36 1.28 12.26
N ASP A 31 5.23 0.14 11.58
CA ASP A 31 4.78 -1.09 12.21
C ASP A 31 5.79 -1.64 13.22
N LEU A 32 7.07 -1.62 12.89
CA LEU A 32 8.14 -2.14 13.73
C LEU A 32 8.42 -1.22 14.92
N ARG A 33 8.26 0.11 14.76
CA ARG A 33 8.29 1.05 15.89
C ARG A 33 7.15 0.79 16.88
N ASP A 34 5.92 0.70 16.39
CA ASP A 34 4.75 0.38 17.22
C ASP A 34 4.90 -0.97 17.96
N TYR A 35 5.50 -1.97 17.30
CA TYR A 35 5.84 -3.24 17.94
C TYR A 35 6.94 -3.11 18.99
N ALA A 36 8.02 -2.38 18.71
CA ALA A 36 9.10 -2.12 19.66
C ALA A 36 8.59 -1.38 20.90
N ASP A 37 7.78 -0.33 20.71
CA ASP A 37 7.18 0.45 21.80
C ASP A 37 6.23 -0.41 22.67
N PHE A 38 5.55 -1.39 22.07
CA PHE A 38 4.74 -2.36 22.83
C PHE A 38 5.62 -3.30 23.67
N LEU A 39 6.75 -3.77 23.13
CA LEU A 39 7.66 -4.66 23.83
C LEU A 39 8.39 -3.96 24.98
N GLU A 40 8.84 -2.72 24.76
CA GLU A 40 9.54 -1.92 25.78
C GLU A 40 8.65 -1.70 27.00
N ARG A 41 7.36 -1.40 26.79
CA ARG A 41 6.36 -1.31 27.88
C ARG A 41 6.17 -2.60 28.67
N ARG A 42 6.64 -3.74 28.17
CA ARG A 42 6.61 -5.05 28.83
C ARG A 42 8.00 -5.52 29.26
N ASN A 43 8.99 -4.63 29.31
CA ASN A 43 10.39 -4.93 29.63
C ASN A 43 10.99 -6.01 28.70
N SER A 44 10.54 -6.04 27.44
CA SER A 44 11.07 -6.92 26.41
C SER A 44 11.73 -6.11 25.30
N SER A 45 12.41 -6.79 24.38
CA SER A 45 13.08 -6.15 23.23
C SER A 45 12.79 -6.92 21.96
N VAL A 46 12.94 -6.27 20.81
CA VAL A 46 12.69 -6.91 19.51
C VAL A 46 13.60 -8.12 19.24
N ALA A 47 14.80 -8.16 19.84
CA ALA A 47 15.70 -9.31 19.76
C ALA A 47 15.32 -10.43 20.77
N GLY A 48 14.85 -10.05 21.96
CA GLY A 48 14.45 -10.98 23.02
C GLY A 48 13.01 -11.50 22.91
N ALA A 49 12.15 -10.85 22.13
CA ALA A 49 10.74 -11.20 22.02
C ALA A 49 10.55 -12.61 21.48
N GLY A 50 9.89 -13.46 22.25
CA GLY A 50 9.52 -14.80 21.85
C GLY A 50 8.13 -14.82 21.20
N ARG A 51 7.66 -16.05 20.97
CA ARG A 51 6.31 -16.29 20.43
C ARG A 51 5.23 -15.68 21.31
N ALA A 52 5.40 -15.71 22.64
CA ALA A 52 4.43 -15.19 23.59
C ALA A 52 4.25 -13.67 23.44
N GLU A 53 5.34 -12.93 23.26
CA GLU A 53 5.32 -11.47 23.11
C GLU A 53 4.69 -11.05 21.78
N VAL A 54 4.99 -11.76 20.68
CA VAL A 54 4.35 -11.51 19.39
C VAL A 54 2.85 -11.81 19.46
N ALA A 55 2.46 -12.91 20.10
CA ALA A 55 1.04 -13.23 20.31
C ALA A 55 0.33 -12.20 21.19
N ALA A 56 0.98 -11.74 22.25
CA ALA A 56 0.48 -10.69 23.13
C ALA A 56 0.29 -9.37 22.39
N TYR A 57 1.20 -9.02 21.47
CA TYR A 57 1.06 -7.84 20.62
C TYR A 57 -0.17 -7.95 19.69
N LEU A 58 -0.37 -9.11 19.05
CA LEU A 58 -1.57 -9.31 18.21
C LEU A 58 -2.87 -9.26 19.02
N ALA A 59 -2.86 -9.80 20.24
CA ALA A 59 -3.99 -9.71 21.16
C ALA A 59 -4.25 -8.26 21.59
N PHE A 60 -3.19 -7.49 21.86
CA PHE A 60 -3.28 -6.06 22.14
C PHE A 60 -3.90 -5.28 20.98
N LEU A 61 -3.46 -5.52 19.74
CA LEU A 61 -4.05 -4.87 18.56
C LEU A 61 -5.54 -5.20 18.41
N ALA A 62 -5.92 -6.46 18.64
CA ALA A 62 -7.32 -6.88 18.60
C ALA A 62 -8.16 -6.19 19.70
N ALA A 63 -7.62 -6.08 20.93
CA ALA A 63 -8.27 -5.38 22.03
C ALA A 63 -8.44 -3.88 21.77
N GLN A 64 -7.54 -3.27 20.99
CA GLN A 64 -7.66 -1.89 20.51
C GLN A 64 -8.64 -1.73 19.33
N GLY A 65 -9.36 -2.79 18.95
CA GLY A 65 -10.31 -2.74 17.84
C GLY A 65 -9.65 -2.67 16.45
N MET A 66 -8.36 -3.01 16.34
CA MET A 66 -7.67 -2.98 15.05
C MET A 66 -8.25 -4.02 14.09
N ALA A 67 -8.55 -3.58 12.87
CA ALA A 67 -9.02 -4.48 11.81
C ALA A 67 -8.02 -5.63 11.56
N ALA A 68 -8.54 -6.85 11.37
CA ALA A 68 -7.71 -8.04 11.17
C ALA A 68 -6.74 -7.92 9.98
N SER A 69 -7.13 -7.18 8.92
CA SER A 69 -6.26 -6.89 7.77
C SER A 69 -5.06 -6.01 8.17
N SER A 70 -5.28 -4.99 9.01
CA SER A 70 -4.24 -4.13 9.55
C SER A 70 -3.29 -4.90 10.48
N SER A 71 -3.83 -5.75 11.35
CA SER A 71 -3.02 -6.62 12.23
C SER A 71 -2.22 -7.65 11.42
N ALA A 72 -2.80 -8.22 10.35
CA ALA A 72 -2.07 -9.12 9.45
C ALA A 72 -0.92 -8.42 8.71
N ARG A 73 -1.12 -7.17 8.28
CA ARG A 73 -0.07 -6.35 7.67
C ARG A 73 1.08 -6.08 8.65
N LYS A 74 0.77 -5.69 9.89
CA LYS A 74 1.76 -5.52 10.96
C LYS A 74 2.53 -6.82 11.23
N LEU A 75 1.83 -7.94 11.33
CA LEU A 75 2.48 -9.26 11.48
C LEU A 75 3.39 -9.60 10.29
N SER A 76 3.06 -9.17 9.07
CA SER A 76 3.95 -9.37 7.92
C SER A 76 5.27 -8.62 8.08
N ALA A 77 5.25 -7.38 8.58
CA ALA A 77 6.46 -6.62 8.86
C ALA A 77 7.30 -7.32 9.95
N ILE A 78 6.66 -7.72 11.05
CA ILE A 78 7.29 -8.43 12.18
C ILE A 78 7.93 -9.76 11.72
N ARG A 79 7.23 -10.54 10.90
CA ARG A 79 7.78 -11.79 10.31
C ARG A 79 9.03 -11.54 9.49
N GLN A 80 8.99 -10.54 8.60
CA GLN A 80 10.15 -10.25 7.75
C GLN A 80 11.33 -9.75 8.57
N PHE A 81 11.05 -8.96 9.61
CA PHE A 81 12.06 -8.48 10.54
C PHE A 81 12.71 -9.62 11.35
N HIS A 82 11.93 -10.51 11.96
CA HIS A 82 12.51 -11.65 12.70
C HIS A 82 13.24 -12.65 11.80
N LYS A 83 12.80 -12.83 10.55
CA LYS A 83 13.57 -13.60 9.56
C LYS A 83 14.92 -12.97 9.26
N PHE A 84 14.99 -11.64 9.16
CA PHE A 84 16.24 -10.92 9.00
C PHE A 84 17.15 -11.12 10.22
N LEU A 85 16.62 -10.98 11.44
CA LEU A 85 17.41 -11.22 12.66
C LEU A 85 17.96 -12.65 12.74
N ALA A 86 17.18 -13.63 12.28
CA ALA A 86 17.61 -15.02 12.21
C ALA A 86 18.66 -15.27 11.11
N ALA A 87 18.51 -14.64 9.94
CA ALA A 87 19.46 -14.76 8.83
C ALA A 87 20.83 -14.13 9.16
N ASP A 88 20.83 -13.00 9.87
CA ASP A 88 22.04 -12.27 10.26
C ASP A 88 22.66 -12.81 11.57
N ALA A 89 22.20 -13.97 12.05
CA ALA A 89 22.64 -14.60 13.31
C ALA A 89 22.53 -13.70 14.56
N ILE A 90 21.75 -12.62 14.50
CA ILE A 90 21.42 -11.75 15.65
C ILE A 90 20.53 -12.52 16.63
N ARG A 91 19.75 -13.48 16.12
CA ARG A 91 18.92 -14.40 16.88
C ARG A 91 19.04 -15.82 16.30
N GLY A 92 18.97 -16.84 17.16
CA GLY A 92 19.07 -18.25 16.74
C GLY A 92 17.79 -18.85 16.16
N ASP A 93 16.65 -18.17 16.28
CA ASP A 93 15.33 -18.66 15.89
C ASP A 93 14.41 -17.55 15.35
N ASP A 94 13.37 -17.94 14.61
CA ASP A 94 12.27 -17.06 14.18
C ASP A 94 11.02 -17.32 15.06
N PRO A 95 10.70 -16.43 16.04
CA PRO A 95 9.55 -16.60 16.94
C PRO A 95 8.20 -16.50 16.22
N THR A 96 8.19 -16.03 14.97
CA THR A 96 6.96 -15.76 14.20
C THR A 96 6.53 -16.94 13.32
N ARG A 97 7.37 -17.97 13.19
CA ARG A 97 7.23 -19.07 12.22
C ARG A 97 5.90 -19.82 12.29
N ILE A 98 5.35 -19.99 13.50
CA ILE A 98 4.12 -20.76 13.77
C ILE A 98 2.95 -19.87 14.25
N ILE A 99 3.09 -18.56 14.16
CA ILE A 99 2.03 -17.63 14.57
C ILE A 99 1.01 -17.53 13.44
N ALA A 100 -0.26 -17.82 13.72
CA ALA A 100 -1.33 -17.67 12.73
C ALA A 100 -1.59 -16.18 12.43
N SER A 101 -1.81 -15.87 11.16
CA SER A 101 -2.23 -14.52 10.79
C SER A 101 -3.69 -14.26 11.19
N PRO A 102 -4.02 -13.07 11.71
CA PRO A 102 -5.41 -12.65 11.89
C PRO A 102 -6.16 -12.79 10.56
N LYS A 103 -7.27 -13.54 10.57
CA LYS A 103 -8.09 -13.75 9.36
C LYS A 103 -9.05 -12.58 9.20
N ALA A 104 -8.78 -11.72 8.23
CA ALA A 104 -9.80 -10.79 7.76
C ALA A 104 -10.88 -11.59 7.02
N ARG A 105 -12.16 -11.36 7.36
CA ARG A 105 -13.26 -11.75 6.47
C ARG A 105 -13.09 -10.93 5.20
N ARG A 106 -12.79 -11.60 4.08
CA ARG A 106 -12.70 -10.95 2.78
C ARG A 106 -14.12 -10.64 2.36
N GLY A 107 -14.54 -9.37 2.51
CA GLY A 107 -15.77 -8.90 1.87
C GLY A 107 -15.63 -9.12 0.36
N LEU A 108 -16.74 -9.43 -0.30
CA LEU A 108 -16.76 -9.42 -1.77
C LEU A 108 -16.34 -8.02 -2.25
N PRO A 109 -15.51 -7.91 -3.30
CA PRO A 109 -15.25 -6.63 -3.92
C PRO A 109 -16.57 -5.93 -4.23
N LYS A 110 -16.71 -4.67 -3.81
CA LYS A 110 -17.84 -3.85 -4.25
C LYS A 110 -17.55 -3.47 -5.70
N VAL A 111 -18.31 -4.06 -6.61
CA VAL A 111 -18.26 -3.72 -8.04
C VAL A 111 -19.38 -2.75 -8.35
N LEU A 112 -19.09 -1.77 -9.19
CA LEU A 112 -20.12 -0.91 -9.76
C LEU A 112 -20.83 -1.67 -10.88
N SER A 113 -22.15 -1.61 -10.89
CA SER A 113 -22.97 -2.01 -12.03
C SER A 113 -22.72 -1.09 -13.22
N ILE A 114 -23.04 -1.57 -14.43
CA ILE A 114 -22.94 -0.76 -15.66
C ILE A 114 -23.73 0.55 -15.50
N ALA A 115 -24.93 0.47 -14.95
CA ALA A 115 -25.76 1.66 -14.71
C ALA A 115 -25.14 2.64 -13.69
N GLU A 116 -24.36 2.17 -12.71
CA GLU A 116 -23.63 3.05 -11.79
C GLU A 116 -22.44 3.72 -12.48
N ILE A 117 -21.74 3.00 -13.36
CA ILE A 117 -20.64 3.56 -14.17
C ILE A 117 -21.19 4.60 -15.15
N ASP A 118 -22.27 4.29 -15.86
CA ASP A 118 -22.92 5.22 -16.79
C ASP A 118 -23.35 6.50 -16.08
N ARG A 119 -23.93 6.39 -14.88
CA ARG A 119 -24.27 7.55 -14.06
C ARG A 119 -23.04 8.34 -13.65
N LEU A 120 -21.98 7.66 -13.19
CA LEU A 120 -20.73 8.32 -12.78
C LEU A 120 -20.11 9.13 -13.93
N LEU A 121 -19.98 8.54 -15.11
CA LEU A 121 -19.38 9.19 -16.27
C LEU A 121 -20.25 10.35 -16.78
N ARG A 122 -21.57 10.15 -16.92
CA ARG A 122 -22.48 11.23 -17.34
C ARG A 122 -22.54 12.39 -16.36
N THR A 123 -22.51 12.11 -15.06
CA THR A 123 -22.43 13.19 -14.05
C THR A 123 -21.14 13.97 -14.21
N ALA A 124 -19.99 13.29 -14.35
CA ALA A 124 -18.72 13.96 -14.55
C ALA A 124 -18.69 14.81 -15.84
N GLU A 125 -19.29 14.31 -16.93
CA GLU A 125 -19.47 15.03 -18.19
C GLU A 125 -20.33 16.30 -17.99
N SER A 126 -21.49 16.19 -17.34
CA SER A 126 -22.37 17.34 -17.11
C SER A 126 -21.75 18.45 -16.25
N GLU A 127 -20.83 18.11 -15.34
CA GLU A 127 -20.08 19.08 -14.53
C GLU A 127 -19.08 19.90 -15.37
N VAL A 128 -18.67 19.40 -16.54
CA VAL A 128 -17.85 20.17 -17.50
C VAL A 128 -18.68 21.27 -18.15
N GLU A 129 -19.95 20.98 -18.43
CA GLU A 129 -20.87 21.88 -19.13
C GLU A 129 -21.68 22.79 -18.19
N HIS A 130 -21.38 22.77 -16.88
CA HIS A 130 -22.15 23.50 -15.89
C HIS A 130 -22.20 25.02 -16.21
N PRO A 131 -23.39 25.60 -16.47
CA PRO A 131 -23.51 26.98 -16.98
C PRO A 131 -22.89 28.04 -16.07
N GLU A 132 -22.99 27.84 -14.75
CA GLU A 132 -22.49 28.78 -13.74
C GLU A 132 -21.03 28.55 -13.33
N ALA A 133 -20.34 27.57 -13.93
CA ALA A 133 -18.95 27.31 -13.59
C ALA A 133 -18.05 28.46 -14.09
N THR A 134 -17.06 28.82 -13.29
CA THR A 134 -15.92 29.62 -13.74
C THR A 134 -15.03 28.79 -14.66
N ASP A 135 -14.14 29.46 -15.42
CA ASP A 135 -13.18 28.75 -16.28
C ASP A 135 -12.29 27.78 -15.51
N ALA A 136 -11.88 28.16 -14.29
CA ALA A 136 -11.09 27.32 -13.41
C ALA A 136 -11.87 26.06 -12.96
N GLN A 137 -13.15 26.20 -12.64
CA GLN A 137 -14.01 25.06 -12.28
C GLN A 137 -14.23 24.14 -13.48
N ARG A 138 -14.52 24.69 -14.67
CA ARG A 138 -14.64 23.91 -15.90
C ARG A 138 -13.39 23.10 -16.21
N ALA A 139 -12.21 23.70 -16.07
CA ALA A 139 -10.94 23.01 -16.28
C ALA A 139 -10.73 21.86 -15.30
N LEU A 140 -11.12 22.03 -14.03
CA LEU A 140 -11.04 20.98 -13.02
C LEU A 140 -12.02 19.84 -13.30
N SER A 141 -13.26 20.16 -13.67
CA SER A 141 -14.28 19.18 -14.08
C SER A 141 -13.84 18.40 -15.32
N ALA A 142 -13.34 19.08 -16.35
CA ALA A 142 -12.83 18.45 -17.56
C ALA A 142 -11.67 17.50 -17.26
N ARG A 143 -10.75 17.91 -16.37
CA ARG A 143 -9.67 17.04 -15.91
C ARG A 143 -10.22 15.80 -15.20
N LEU A 144 -11.17 15.96 -14.27
CA LEU A 144 -11.77 14.82 -13.56
C LEU A 144 -12.46 13.86 -14.53
N TYR A 145 -13.23 14.39 -15.47
CA TYR A 145 -13.92 13.60 -16.48
C TYR A 145 -12.94 12.74 -17.30
N VAL A 146 -11.87 13.35 -17.83
CA VAL A 146 -10.81 12.62 -18.56
C VAL A 146 -10.12 11.58 -17.67
N LEU A 147 -9.87 11.87 -16.40
CA LEU A 147 -9.26 10.90 -15.47
C LEU A 147 -10.18 9.68 -15.26
N LEU A 148 -11.49 9.87 -15.18
CA LEU A 148 -12.46 8.77 -15.03
C LEU A 148 -12.56 7.93 -16.31
N GLU A 149 -12.65 8.57 -17.47
CA GLU A 149 -12.67 7.89 -18.77
C GLU A 149 -11.40 7.05 -18.99
N LEU A 150 -10.22 7.61 -18.66
CA LEU A 150 -8.96 6.87 -18.73
C LEU A 150 -8.95 5.65 -17.82
N LEU A 151 -9.43 5.77 -16.58
CA LEU A 151 -9.53 4.62 -15.67
C LEU A 151 -10.46 3.54 -16.22
N TYR A 152 -11.60 3.96 -16.79
CA TYR A 152 -12.60 3.06 -17.35
C TYR A 152 -12.07 2.33 -18.61
N ALA A 153 -11.53 3.07 -19.57
CA ALA A 153 -11.05 2.52 -20.84
C ALA A 153 -9.80 1.63 -20.68
N THR A 154 -8.88 1.99 -19.77
CA THR A 154 -7.55 1.35 -19.71
C THR A 154 -7.39 0.35 -18.56
N GLY A 155 -8.23 0.44 -17.53
CA GLY A 155 -8.07 -0.32 -16.29
C GLY A 155 -6.76 -0.05 -15.53
N MET A 156 -6.08 1.08 -15.80
CA MET A 156 -4.86 1.46 -15.09
C MET A 156 -5.13 1.78 -13.62
N ARG A 157 -4.10 1.69 -12.78
CA ARG A 157 -4.23 2.07 -11.37
C ARG A 157 -4.22 3.59 -11.23
N VAL A 158 -4.90 4.11 -10.20
CA VAL A 158 -4.88 5.55 -9.87
C VAL A 158 -3.45 6.10 -9.74
N SER A 159 -2.53 5.35 -9.13
CA SER A 159 -1.12 5.77 -9.05
C SER A 159 -0.45 5.90 -10.42
N GLU A 160 -0.78 5.00 -11.35
CA GLU A 160 -0.23 5.03 -12.71
C GLU A 160 -0.79 6.24 -13.48
N LEU A 161 -2.09 6.52 -13.33
CA LEU A 161 -2.77 7.67 -13.93
C LEU A 161 -2.17 9.01 -13.46
N LEU A 162 -1.92 9.14 -12.16
CA LEU A 162 -1.36 10.38 -11.57
C LEU A 162 0.10 10.61 -11.94
N GLU A 163 0.83 9.57 -12.37
CA GLU A 163 2.22 9.64 -12.82
C GLU A 163 2.35 9.80 -14.35
N LEU A 164 1.23 9.86 -15.09
CA LEU A 164 1.28 10.06 -16.54
C LEU A 164 1.93 11.39 -16.91
N THR A 165 2.86 11.32 -17.85
CA THR A 165 3.52 12.49 -18.42
C THR A 165 2.89 12.86 -19.75
N ARG A 166 3.02 14.12 -20.16
CA ARG A 166 2.59 14.57 -21.51
C ARG A 166 3.22 13.72 -22.62
N ALA A 167 4.46 13.27 -22.45
CA ALA A 167 5.15 12.41 -23.40
C ALA A 167 4.53 11.02 -23.56
N ALA A 168 3.83 10.51 -22.53
CA ALA A 168 3.14 9.23 -22.59
C ALA A 168 1.87 9.27 -23.46
N VAL A 169 1.32 10.47 -23.69
CA VAL A 169 0.09 10.71 -24.47
C VAL A 169 0.42 11.17 -25.90
N MET A 170 1.52 11.89 -26.09
CA MET A 170 1.85 12.54 -27.38
C MET A 170 2.50 11.62 -28.43
N ARG A 171 2.78 10.35 -28.11
CA ARG A 171 3.45 9.41 -29.04
C ARG A 171 2.50 8.78 -30.05
N ASP A 172 1.28 8.47 -29.64
CA ASP A 172 0.22 7.90 -30.46
C ASP A 172 -1.12 8.13 -29.74
N ALA A 173 -2.12 8.70 -30.43
CA ALA A 173 -3.41 8.99 -29.82
C ALA A 173 -4.21 7.72 -29.45
N ALA A 174 -3.86 6.56 -30.03
CA ALA A 174 -4.55 5.30 -29.80
C ALA A 174 -3.95 4.46 -28.66
N VAL A 175 -2.77 4.81 -28.13
CA VAL A 175 -2.11 4.03 -27.07
C VAL A 175 -1.37 4.89 -26.05
N LEU A 176 -1.42 4.49 -24.79
CA LEU A 176 -0.66 5.08 -23.69
C LEU A 176 0.47 4.17 -23.23
N THR A 177 1.65 4.75 -23.03
CA THR A 177 2.76 4.05 -22.36
C THR A 177 2.65 4.28 -20.85
N VAL A 178 2.38 3.22 -20.09
CA VAL A 178 2.17 3.27 -18.63
C VAL A 178 3.29 2.54 -17.91
N ARG A 179 3.86 3.17 -16.89
CA ARG A 179 4.86 2.55 -16.01
C ARG A 179 4.18 1.98 -14.76
N GLY A 180 4.26 0.66 -14.59
CA GLY A 180 3.65 -0.06 -13.48
C GLY A 180 4.62 -0.39 -12.34
N LYS A 181 4.14 -1.21 -11.40
CA LYS A 181 4.90 -1.64 -10.21
C LYS A 181 6.22 -2.30 -10.61
N GLY A 182 7.32 -1.85 -9.99
CA GLY A 182 8.67 -2.36 -10.26
C GLY A 182 9.34 -1.74 -11.49
N GLY A 183 8.85 -0.60 -11.97
CA GLY A 183 9.45 0.13 -13.10
C GLY A 183 9.20 -0.47 -14.47
N LYS A 184 8.32 -1.48 -14.57
CA LYS A 184 7.99 -2.12 -15.85
C LYS A 184 7.02 -1.26 -16.65
N GLU A 185 7.34 -1.03 -17.92
CA GLU A 185 6.47 -0.29 -18.84
C GLU A 185 5.58 -1.26 -19.64
N ARG A 186 4.36 -0.81 -19.95
CA ARG A 186 3.42 -1.49 -20.83
C ARG A 186 2.69 -0.49 -21.71
N ILE A 187 2.23 -0.95 -22.87
CA ILE A 187 1.37 -0.19 -23.77
C ILE A 187 -0.08 -0.56 -23.45
N VAL A 188 -0.96 0.44 -23.34
CA VAL A 188 -2.39 0.25 -23.09
C VAL A 188 -3.19 0.99 -24.16
N PRO A 189 -4.12 0.34 -24.87
CA PRO A 189 -4.94 1.02 -25.87
C PRO A 189 -5.92 2.00 -25.23
N LEU A 190 -6.20 3.08 -25.95
CA LEU A 190 -7.32 3.98 -25.70
C LEU A 190 -8.45 3.55 -26.64
N THR A 191 -9.49 2.92 -26.08
CA THR A 191 -10.68 2.44 -26.80
C THR A 191 -11.86 3.37 -26.61
#